data_AF-A0A7Y6CDN5-F1
#
_entry.id   AF-A0A7Y6CDN5-F1
#
_cell.length_a   1.000
_cell.length_b   1.000
_cell.length_c   1.000
_cell.angle_alpha   90.00
_cell.angle_beta   90.00
_cell.angle_gamma   90.00
#
_symmetry.space_group_name_H-M   'P 1'
#
loop_
_entity.id
_entity.type
_entity.pdbx_description
1 polymer ?
#
loop_
_entity_poly.entity_id
_entity_poly.type
_entity_poly.pdbx_seq_one_letter_code
_entity_poly.pdbx_strand_id
1 'polypeptide(L)'
;YERPTHPYTQALVSAAPVPDPELRGVRKQIVLEGEIPSAAEPPSGCVFRTRCWKAERICAEVEPELVAREAGPQRSACHFAGTDGLPATALSG
;
A
#
# COMPACT_ATOMS: atom_id res chain seq x y z
N TYR A 1 -6.68 12.62 0.63
CA TYR A 1 -5.93 11.37 0.88
C TYR A 1 -6.30 10.71 2.21
N GLU A 2 -7.51 10.92 2.73
CA GLU A 2 -7.86 10.49 4.10
C GLU A 2 -8.08 8.98 4.21
N ARG A 3 -8.47 8.32 3.11
CA ARG A 3 -8.74 6.88 3.05
C ARG A 3 -8.01 6.24 1.87
N PRO A 4 -6.68 6.09 1.94
CA PRO A 4 -5.92 5.42 0.88
C PRO A 4 -6.32 3.94 0.81
N THR A 5 -6.74 3.48 -0.37
CA THR A 5 -7.22 2.10 -0.58
C THR A 5 -6.13 1.15 -1.08
N HIS A 6 -5.09 1.68 -1.71
CA HIS A 6 -3.96 0.90 -2.23
C HIS A 6 -2.87 0.75 -1.15
N PRO A 7 -2.33 -0.46 -0.90
CA PRO A 7 -1.27 -0.70 0.08
C PRO A 7 -0.06 0.24 -0.04
N TYR A 8 0.44 0.49 -1.25
CA TYR A 8 1.49 1.49 -1.49
C TYR A 8 1.15 2.88 -0.95
N THR A 9 -0.04 3.41 -1.25
CA THR A 9 -0.47 4.74 -0.79
C THR A 9 -0.71 4.74 0.72
N GLN A 10 -1.22 3.65 1.29
CA GLN A 10 -1.34 3.49 2.75
C GLN A 10 0.03 3.63 3.41
N ALA A 11 1.07 2.98 2.86
CA ALA A 11 2.42 3.07 3.38
C ALA A 11 2.99 4.50 3.27
N LEU A 12 2.85 5.15 2.11
CA LEU A 12 3.28 6.54 1.93
C LEU A 12 2.63 7.49 2.93
N VAL A 13 1.31 7.39 3.11
CA VAL A 13 0.57 8.25 4.06
C VAL A 13 0.97 7.94 5.50
N SER A 14 1.27 6.68 5.83
CA SER A 14 1.74 6.29 7.17
C SER A 14 3.13 6.83 7.51
N ALA A 15 3.99 7.05 6.49
CA ALA A 15 5.34 7.57 6.65
C ALA A 15 5.41 9.12 6.62
N ALA A 16 4.28 9.80 6.34
CA ALA A 16 4.26 11.25 6.28
C ALA A 16 4.53 11.87 7.67
N PRO A 17 5.39 12.90 7.78
CA PRO A 17 5.67 13.56 9.05
C PRO A 17 4.40 14.15 9.66
N VAL A 18 4.24 14.00 10.98
CA VAL A 18 3.16 14.67 11.72
C VAL A 18 3.65 16.06 12.13
N PRO A 19 2.94 17.15 11.75
CA PRO A 19 3.36 18.52 12.07
C PRO A 19 3.41 18.80 13.57
N ASP A 20 2.45 18.23 14.32
CA ASP A 20 2.36 18.36 15.77
C ASP A 20 3.40 17.45 16.47
N PRO A 21 4.35 18.02 17.22
CA PRO A 21 5.34 17.26 17.98
C PRO A 21 4.74 16.27 18.98
N GLU A 22 3.60 16.61 19.59
CA GLU A 22 2.94 15.78 20.62
C GLU A 22 2.31 14.51 20.01
N LEU A 23 2.08 14.52 18.69
CA LEU A 23 1.54 13.38 17.94
C LEU A 23 2.65 12.54 17.28
N ARG A 24 3.92 12.91 17.43
CA ARG A 24 5.06 12.12 16.91
C ARG A 24 5.14 10.80 17.69
N GLY A 25 5.17 9.68 16.96
CA GLY A 25 5.21 8.33 17.55
C GLY A 25 3.84 7.71 17.83
N VAL A 26 2.75 8.49 17.79
CA VAL A 26 1.38 7.96 17.97
C VAL A 26 0.91 7.18 16.73
N ARG A 27 1.40 7.55 15.54
CA ARG A 27 1.07 6.87 14.29
C ARG A 27 2.04 5.73 14.01
N LYS A 28 1.49 4.53 13.88
CA LYS A 28 2.23 3.35 13.42
C LYS A 28 2.57 3.49 11.94
N GLN A 29 3.84 3.32 11.63
CA GLN A 29 4.35 3.36 10.26
C GLN A 29 4.25 1.98 9.63
N ILE A 30 3.75 1.91 8.40
CA ILE A 30 3.76 0.70 7.59
C ILE A 30 5.13 0.65 6.90
N VAL A 31 5.95 -0.32 7.29
CA VAL A 31 7.26 -0.55 6.66
C VAL A 31 7.08 -1.50 5.48
N LEU A 32 7.49 -1.05 4.29
CA LEU A 32 7.48 -1.88 3.08
C LEU A 32 8.76 -2.70 3.00
N GLU A 33 8.60 -4.01 3.05
CA GLU A 33 9.69 -4.97 2.89
C GLU A 33 9.97 -5.26 1.41
N GLY A 34 11.09 -5.93 1.13
CA GLY A 34 11.53 -6.27 -0.22
C GLY A 34 12.21 -5.11 -0.97
N GLU A 35 12.82 -5.46 -2.10
CA GLU A 35 13.58 -4.53 -2.93
C GLU A 35 12.69 -3.82 -3.96
N ILE A 36 13.14 -2.62 -4.39
CA ILE A 36 12.51 -1.90 -5.49
C ILE A 36 12.89 -2.61 -6.79
N PRO A 37 11.92 -3.13 -7.56
CA PRO A 37 12.23 -3.79 -8.83
C PRO A 37 12.78 -2.78 -9.84
N SER A 38 13.61 -3.26 -10.77
CA SER A 38 14.10 -2.47 -11.90
C SER A 38 12.94 -2.00 -12.78
N ALA A 39 12.98 -0.74 -13.22
CA ALA A 39 12.01 -0.21 -14.16
C ALA A 39 12.12 -0.84 -15.56
N ALA A 40 13.30 -1.38 -15.92
CA ALA A 40 13.53 -2.04 -17.20
C ALA A 40 12.93 -3.46 -17.25
N GLU A 41 12.80 -4.11 -16.09
CA GLU A 41 12.29 -5.47 -15.94
C GLU A 41 11.21 -5.50 -14.86
N PRO A 42 10.03 -4.90 -15.12
CA PRO A 42 8.97 -4.84 -14.15
C PRO A 42 8.38 -6.24 -13.91
N PRO A 43 7.95 -6.53 -12.68
CA PRO A 43 7.45 -7.85 -12.38
C PRO A 43 6.02 -7.98 -12.95
N SER A 44 5.67 -9.12 -13.56
CA SER A 44 4.38 -9.39 -14.25
C SER A 44 3.10 -9.10 -13.44
N GLY A 45 2.01 -8.62 -14.05
CA GLY A 45 0.78 -8.32 -13.31
C GLY A 45 0.91 -7.06 -12.46
N CYS A 46 0.65 -7.13 -11.16
CA CYS A 46 0.82 -5.99 -10.25
C CYS A 46 2.31 -5.68 -10.02
N VAL A 47 2.75 -4.51 -10.50
CA VAL A 47 4.13 -4.02 -10.35
C VAL A 47 4.59 -3.87 -8.89
N PHE A 48 3.65 -3.66 -7.96
CA PHE A 48 3.94 -3.47 -6.54
C PHE A 48 3.98 -4.78 -5.74
N ARG A 49 3.66 -5.94 -6.34
CA ARG A 49 3.48 -7.19 -5.57
C ARG A 49 4.71 -7.62 -4.77
N THR A 50 5.93 -7.29 -5.24
CA THR A 50 7.18 -7.71 -4.60
C THR A 50 7.42 -7.02 -3.24
N ARG A 51 6.66 -5.96 -2.95
CA ARG A 51 6.74 -5.18 -1.72
C ARG A 51 5.40 -5.03 -1.00
N CYS A 52 4.34 -5.63 -1.57
CA CYS A 52 2.99 -5.53 -1.04
C CYS A 52 2.76 -6.62 -0.01
N TRP A 53 2.44 -6.26 1.23
CA TRP A 53 2.10 -7.24 2.28
C TRP A 53 0.77 -7.98 2.04
N LYS A 54 -0.03 -7.53 1.07
CA LYS A 54 -1.26 -8.20 0.62
C LYS A 54 -1.08 -8.96 -0.70
N ALA A 55 0.15 -9.13 -1.17
CA ALA A 55 0.38 -9.82 -2.43
C ALA A 55 -0.08 -11.28 -2.33
N GLU A 56 -0.94 -11.67 -3.27
CA GLU A 56 -1.32 -13.06 -3.48
C GLU A 56 -0.98 -13.48 -4.92
N ARG A 57 -1.20 -14.77 -5.24
CA ARG A 57 -0.90 -15.35 -6.56
C ARG A 57 -1.50 -14.53 -7.72
N ILE A 58 -2.74 -14.05 -7.59
CA ILE A 58 -3.40 -13.24 -8.61
C ILE A 58 -2.63 -11.95 -8.95
N CYS A 59 -1.91 -11.38 -7.98
CA CYS A 59 -1.09 -10.19 -8.20
C CYS A 59 0.11 -10.44 -9.11
N ALA A 60 0.58 -11.68 -9.27
CA ALA A 60 1.66 -12.02 -10.19
C ALA A 60 1.17 -12.34 -11.61
N GLU A 61 -0.09 -12.74 -11.73
CA GLU A 61 -0.67 -13.24 -12.97
C GLU A 61 -1.48 -12.19 -13.72
N VAL A 62 -2.18 -11.33 -13.00
CA VAL A 62 -3.14 -10.39 -13.58
C VAL A 62 -2.81 -8.97 -13.15
N GLU A 63 -2.67 -8.08 -14.13
CA GLU A 63 -2.57 -6.65 -13.88
C GLU A 63 -3.93 -6.13 -13.37
N PRO A 64 -4.00 -5.51 -12.19
CA PRO A 64 -5.26 -5.03 -11.65
C PRO A 64 -5.78 -3.81 -12.42
N GLU A 65 -7.08 -3.79 -12.70
CA GLU A 65 -7.70 -2.65 -13.37
C GLU A 65 -7.76 -1.41 -12.46
N LEU A 66 -7.48 -0.25 -13.03
CA LEU A 66 -7.63 1.04 -12.36
C LEU A 66 -9.12 1.41 -12.27
N VAL A 67 -9.75 1.19 -11.10
CA VAL A 67 -11.19 1.46 -10.91
C VAL A 67 -11.45 2.44 -9.77
N ALA A 68 -12.62 3.10 -9.81
CA ALA A 68 -13.09 3.91 -8.69
C ALA A 68 -13.41 3.02 -7.47
N ARG A 69 -13.25 3.57 -6.26
CA ARG A 69 -13.46 2.83 -5.01
C ARG A 69 -14.52 3.52 -4.16
N GLU A 70 -15.24 2.75 -3.36
CA GLU A 70 -16.28 3.28 -2.47
C GLU A 70 -15.71 4.25 -1.42
N ALA A 71 -14.45 4.07 -1.03
CA ALA A 71 -13.77 4.91 -0.03
C ALA A 71 -13.49 6.36 -0.48
N GLY A 72 -13.77 6.71 -1.74
CA GLY A 72 -13.68 8.09 -2.22
C GLY A 72 -13.41 8.21 -3.73
N PRO A 73 -13.25 9.44 -4.25
CA PRO A 73 -13.09 9.70 -5.69
C PRO A 73 -11.79 9.13 -6.30
N GLN A 74 -10.88 8.67 -5.46
CA GLN A 74 -9.58 8.16 -5.84
C GLN A 74 -9.68 6.73 -6.38
N ARG A 75 -9.13 6.54 -7.59
CA ARG A 75 -9.06 5.24 -8.26
C ARG A 75 -7.85 4.45 -7.77
N SER A 76 -7.95 3.13 -7.76
CA SER A 76 -6.79 2.27 -7.46
C SER A 76 -6.78 1.00 -8.29
N ALA A 77 -5.61 0.66 -8.81
CA ALA A 77 -5.31 -0.60 -9.49
C ALA A 77 -4.83 -1.62 -8.43
N CYS A 78 -5.77 -2.30 -7.78
CA CYS A 78 -5.46 -3.29 -6.74
C CYS A 78 -6.56 -4.35 -6.64
N HIS A 79 -6.16 -5.61 -6.56
CA HIS A 79 -7.07 -6.74 -6.35
C HIS A 79 -7.69 -6.76 -4.95
N PHE A 80 -6.99 -6.17 -3.96
CA PHE A 80 -7.36 -6.20 -2.54
C PHE A 80 -7.56 -4.80 -1.94
N ALA A 81 -8.02 -3.85 -2.76
CA ALA A 81 -8.20 -2.45 -2.34
C ALA A 81 -9.18 -2.35 -1.15
N GLY A 82 -8.80 -1.61 -0.11
CA GLY A 82 -9.70 -1.31 1.02
C GLY A 82 -10.10 -2.49 1.91
N THR A 83 -9.56 -3.70 1.69
CA THR A 83 -9.73 -4.82 2.62
C THR A 83 -9.02 -4.53 3.94
N ASP A 84 -9.59 -4.92 5.08
CA ASP A 84 -8.91 -4.80 6.36
C ASP A 84 -7.76 -5.82 6.43
N GLY A 85 -6.59 -5.36 6.88
CA GLY A 85 -5.35 -6.15 6.86
C GLY A 85 -4.12 -5.26 6.78
N LEU A 86 -3.85 -4.51 7.85
CA LEU A 86 -2.57 -3.83 8.03
C LEU A 86 -1.49 -4.90 8.32
N PRO A 87 -0.24 -4.72 7.86
CA PRO A 87 0.80 -5.69 8.13
C PRO A 87 1.12 -5.71 9.63
N ALA A 88 1.65 -6.83 10.13
CA ALA A 88 2.04 -6.97 11.53
C ALA A 88 3.06 -5.89 11.97
N THR A 89 3.91 -5.42 11.06
CA THR A 89 4.84 -4.30 11.28
C THR A 89 4.14 -2.97 11.58
N ALA A 90 2.88 -2.81 11.17
CA ALA A 90 2.05 -1.68 11.52
C ALA A 90 1.34 -1.85 12.88
N LEU A 91 1.60 -2.92 13.65
CA LEU A 91 1.02 -3.15 14.99
C LEU A 91 2.05 -2.98 16.12
N SER A 92 3.34 -2.88 15.82
CA SER A 92 4.40 -2.63 16.80
C SER A 92 4.68 -1.12 16.88
N GLY A 93 4.26 -0.49 17.97
CA GLY A 93 4.42 0.95 18.23
C GLY A 93 3.52 1.43 19.35
#